data_AF-A0A8I0TR26-F1
#
_entry.id   AF-A0A8I0TR26-F1
#
_cell.length_a   1.000
_cell.length_b   1.000
_cell.length_c   1.000
_cell.angle_alpha   90.00
_cell.angle_beta   90.00
_cell.angle_gamma   90.00
#
_symmetry.space_group_name_H-M   'P 1'
#
loop_
_entity.id
_entity.type
_entity.pdbx_description
1 polymer ?
#
loop_
_entity_poly.entity_id
_entity_poly.type
_entity_poly.pdbx_seq_one_letter_code
_entity_poly.pdbx_strand_id
1 'polypeptide(L)'
;MQAIATTLLTVLRGTTTDVYGDEQDTDAPVLTGIPASLTEQSRRVTTRDNPTPRIVRYAVARVAAGTDIRDQDRVRDERTGAVYIVDAPSSMANPAMTADLRLDLRRTT
;
A
#
# COMPACT_ATOMS: atom_id res chain seq x y z
N MET A 1 20.17 6.13 2.24
CA MET A 1 19.96 4.80 2.86
C MET A 1 18.94 4.09 1.99
N GLN A 2 19.39 3.30 1.02
CA GLN A 2 18.52 2.61 0.04
C GLN A 2 17.61 1.60 0.74
N ALA A 3 16.34 1.53 0.33
CA ALA A 3 15.45 0.46 0.72
C ALA A 3 16.07 -0.92 0.35
N ILE A 4 16.26 -1.79 1.35
CA ILE A 4 16.58 -3.20 1.09
C ILE A 4 15.27 -3.83 0.63
N ALA A 5 15.18 -4.22 -0.64
CA ALA A 5 13.98 -4.85 -1.18
C ALA A 5 13.77 -6.20 -0.48
N THR A 6 12.77 -6.29 0.39
CA THR A 6 12.42 -7.52 1.10
C THR A 6 11.34 -8.31 0.37
N THR A 7 10.60 -7.66 -0.52
CA THR A 7 9.52 -8.29 -1.30
C THR A 7 9.29 -7.60 -2.64
N LEU A 8 8.46 -8.21 -3.48
CA LEU A 8 7.95 -7.65 -4.73
C LEU A 8 6.49 -7.25 -4.57
N LEU A 9 6.14 -6.05 -5.03
CA LEU A 9 4.77 -5.55 -5.04
C LEU A 9 4.25 -5.48 -6.47
N THR A 10 2.99 -5.88 -6.62
CA THR A 10 2.17 -5.60 -7.80
C THR A 10 1.16 -4.52 -7.44
N VAL A 11 1.09 -3.44 -8.21
CA VAL A 11 0.07 -2.40 -8.10
C VAL A 11 -1.14 -2.81 -8.94
N LEU A 12 -2.30 -2.85 -8.30
CA LEU A 12 -3.60 -3.11 -8.89
C LEU A 12 -4.36 -1.79 -9.00
N ARG A 13 -4.75 -1.40 -10.21
CA ARG A 13 -5.50 -0.17 -10.47
C ARG A 13 -6.50 -0.42 -11.59
N GLY A 14 -7.74 -0.02 -11.37
CA GLY A 14 -8.82 -0.08 -12.34
C GLY A 14 -10.15 -0.02 -11.63
N THR A 15 -11.16 0.50 -12.32
CA THR A 15 -12.56 0.41 -11.91
C THR A 15 -13.32 -0.29 -13.04
N THR A 16 -14.14 -1.27 -12.69
CA THR A 16 -15.12 -1.90 -13.57
C THR A 16 -16.48 -1.51 -13.07
N THR A 17 -17.44 -1.40 -13.98
CA THR A 17 -18.83 -1.28 -13.61
C THR A 17 -19.38 -2.70 -13.35
N ASP A 18 -20.08 -2.90 -12.24
CA ASP A 18 -20.78 -4.15 -12.00
C ASP A 18 -22.06 -4.26 -12.84
N VAL A 19 -22.79 -5.37 -12.72
CA VAL A 19 -24.05 -5.61 -13.45
C VAL A 19 -25.17 -4.65 -13.02
N TYR A 20 -25.01 -3.99 -11.87
CA TYR A 20 -25.97 -3.06 -11.28
C TYR A 20 -25.63 -1.59 -11.54
N GLY A 21 -24.50 -1.30 -12.19
CA GLY A 21 -24.07 0.06 -12.51
C GLY A 21 -23.16 0.70 -11.45
N ASP A 22 -22.76 -0.05 -10.42
CA ASP A 22 -21.87 0.44 -9.37
C ASP A 22 -20.40 0.32 -9.80
N GLU A 23 -19.59 1.32 -9.43
CA GLU A 23 -18.14 1.28 -9.64
C GLU A 23 -17.52 0.28 -8.66
N GLN A 24 -16.99 -0.82 -9.18
CA GLN A 24 -16.24 -1.81 -8.45
C GLN A 24 -14.77 -1.74 -8.85
N ASP A 25 -13.88 -1.68 -7.88
CA ASP A 25 -12.45 -1.73 -8.16
C ASP A 25 -12.06 -3.06 -8.83
N THR A 26 -11.32 -2.98 -9.93
CA THR A 26 -10.77 -4.10 -10.66
C THR A 26 -9.34 -4.37 -10.20
N ASP A 27 -9.01 -5.64 -9.96
CA ASP A 27 -7.65 -6.09 -9.65
C ASP A 27 -6.77 -6.16 -10.91
N ALA A 28 -6.86 -5.17 -11.81
CA ALA A 28 -6.05 -5.10 -13.01
C ALA A 28 -4.61 -4.69 -12.62
N PRO A 29 -3.60 -5.55 -12.85
CA PRO A 29 -2.23 -5.23 -12.52
C PRO A 29 -1.68 -4.17 -13.50
N VAL A 30 -1.29 -3.01 -12.97
CA VAL A 30 -0.71 -1.91 -13.76
C VAL A 30 0.81 -1.95 -13.71
N LEU A 31 1.38 -2.30 -12.55
CA LEU A 31 2.83 -2.45 -12.37
C LEU A 31 3.09 -3.73 -11.57
N THR A 32 4.01 -4.57 -12.04
CA THR A 32 4.37 -5.83 -11.39
C THR A 32 5.87 -5.87 -11.11
N GLY A 33 6.29 -6.64 -10.10
CA GLY A 33 7.71 -6.81 -9.79
C GLY A 33 8.39 -5.56 -9.24
N ILE A 34 7.65 -4.66 -8.58
CA ILE A 34 8.23 -3.47 -7.94
C ILE A 34 9.01 -3.92 -6.69
N PRO A 35 10.33 -3.73 -6.62
CA PRO A 35 11.10 -4.05 -5.43
C PRO A 35 10.70 -3.09 -4.30
N ALA A 36 10.21 -3.66 -3.21
CA ALA A 36 9.75 -2.89 -2.06
C ALA A 36 10.24 -3.48 -0.74
N SER A 37 10.45 -2.62 0.24
CA SER A 37 10.60 -3.03 1.64
C SER A 37 9.25 -2.92 2.33
N LEU A 38 8.58 -4.04 2.59
CA LEU A 38 7.32 -4.07 3.34
C LEU A 38 7.57 -4.38 4.82
N THR A 39 7.05 -3.53 5.69
CA THR A 39 7.09 -3.73 7.15
C THR A 39 5.68 -3.66 7.71
N GLU A 40 5.12 -4.79 8.16
CA GLU A 40 3.83 -4.80 8.86
C GLU A 40 3.97 -4.24 10.28
N GLN A 41 3.06 -3.34 10.65
CA GLN A 41 2.92 -2.77 11.99
C GLN A 41 1.48 -2.96 12.49
N SER A 42 1.31 -3.82 13.50
CA SER A 42 0.03 -3.95 14.19
C SER A 42 -0.07 -2.90 15.30
N ARG A 43 -1.05 -1.98 15.20
CA ARG A 43 -1.36 -1.06 16.31
C ARG A 43 -2.69 -1.45 16.93
N ARG A 44 -2.67 -1.81 18.22
CA ARG A 44 -3.89 -1.95 19.02
C ARG A 44 -4.35 -0.54 19.40
N VAL A 45 -5.50 -0.13 18.88
CA VAL A 45 -6.12 1.14 19.27
C VAL A 45 -7.30 0.81 20.19
N THR A 46 -7.24 1.33 21.41
CA THR A 46 -8.36 1.30 22.36
C THR A 46 -8.93 2.71 22.43
N THR A 47 -10.11 2.92 21.86
CA THR A 47 -10.83 4.20 21.96
C THR A 47 -11.78 4.13 23.16
N ARG A 48 -11.86 5.21 23.95
CA ARG A 48 -12.70 5.24 25.16
C ARG A 48 -14.20 5.08 24.86
N ASP A 49 -14.63 5.51 23.67
CA ASP A 49 -16.03 5.50 23.25
C ASP A 49 -16.53 4.15 22.70
N ASN A 50 -15.65 3.19 22.44
CA ASN A 50 -16.07 1.88 21.95
C ASN A 50 -15.18 0.77 22.56
N PRO A 51 -15.69 -0.03 23.53
CA PRO A 51 -14.90 -1.01 24.26
C PRO A 51 -14.47 -2.23 23.42
N THR A 52 -14.79 -2.28 22.13
CA THR A 52 -14.31 -3.34 21.24
C THR A 52 -12.90 -3.01 20.72
N PRO A 53 -11.85 -3.74 21.13
CA PRO A 53 -10.50 -3.50 20.64
C PRO A 53 -10.42 -3.81 19.15
N ARG A 54 -10.26 -2.78 18.31
CA ARG A 54 -10.05 -2.96 16.88
C ARG A 54 -8.55 -3.09 16.61
N ILE A 55 -8.15 -4.25 16.08
CA ILE A 55 -6.79 -4.46 15.59
C ILE A 55 -6.73 -3.88 14.19
N VAL A 56 -6.17 -2.67 14.06
CA VAL A 56 -5.86 -2.13 12.74
C VAL A 56 -4.42 -2.52 12.39
N ARG A 57 -4.28 -3.30 11.32
CA ARG A 57 -2.99 -3.70 10.78
C ARG A 57 -2.62 -2.68 9.71
N TYR A 58 -1.62 -1.87 10.02
CA TYR A 58 -0.99 -0.99 9.05
C TYR A 58 0.26 -1.67 8.53
N ALA A 59 0.67 -1.39 7.31
CA ALA A 59 1.96 -1.76 6.79
C ALA A 59 2.62 -0.51 6.23
N VAL A 60 3.95 -0.43 6.31
CA VAL A 60 4.70 0.64 5.67
C VAL A 60 5.52 -0.01 4.57
N ALA A 61 5.29 0.40 3.33
CA ALA A 61 6.13 0.01 2.21
C ALA A 61 7.10 1.13 1.85
N ARG A 62 8.33 0.79 1.48
CA ARG A 62 9.26 1.69 0.82
C ARG A 62 9.57 1.19 -0.58
N VAL A 63 9.42 2.06 -1.56
CA VAL A 63 9.62 1.75 -2.98
C VAL A 63 10.60 2.74 -3.60
N ALA A 64 11.25 2.32 -4.68
CA ALA A 64 12.17 3.18 -5.40
C ALA A 64 11.46 4.44 -5.91
N ALA A 65 12.17 5.56 -5.81
CA ALA A 65 11.67 6.84 -6.29
C ALA A 65 11.47 6.81 -7.81
N GLY A 66 10.31 7.28 -8.28
CA GLY A 66 9.91 7.22 -9.69
C GLY A 66 8.92 6.09 -10.05
N THR A 67 8.53 5.26 -9.09
CA THR A 67 7.42 4.30 -9.28
C THR A 67 6.09 5.06 -9.31
N ASP A 68 5.24 4.85 -10.33
CA ASP A 68 3.90 5.46 -10.43
C ASP A 68 2.91 4.79 -9.46
N ILE A 69 3.03 5.14 -8.18
CA ILE A 69 2.09 4.74 -7.13
C ILE A 69 1.35 5.97 -6.64
N ARG A 70 0.03 5.86 -6.61
CA ARG A 70 -0.89 6.92 -6.21
C ARG A 70 -1.58 6.56 -4.90
N ASP A 71 -2.20 7.56 -4.30
CA ASP A 71 -3.17 7.35 -3.23
C ASP A 71 -4.34 6.51 -3.75
N GLN A 72 -4.94 5.70 -2.86
CA GLN A 72 -6.03 4.77 -3.15
C GLN A 72 -5.68 3.57 -4.04
N ASP A 73 -4.47 3.50 -4.59
CA ASP A 73 -4.03 2.30 -5.30
C ASP A 73 -4.00 1.09 -4.35
N ARG A 74 -4.28 -0.08 -4.92
CA ARG A 74 -4.12 -1.35 -4.21
C ARG A 74 -2.76 -1.92 -4.54
N VAL A 75 -2.05 -2.41 -3.54
CA VAL A 75 -0.78 -3.12 -3.71
C VAL A 75 -0.92 -4.53 -3.19
N ARG A 76 -0.54 -5.49 -4.02
CA ARG A 76 -0.47 -6.90 -3.68
C ARG A 76 0.98 -7.28 -3.45
N ASP A 77 1.24 -7.89 -2.30
CA ASP A 77 2.50 -8.55 -2.04
C ASP A 77 2.56 -9.87 -2.81
N GLU A 78 3.52 -10.02 -3.73
CA GLU A 78 3.69 -11.25 -4.53
C GLU A 78 4.17 -12.42 -3.67
N ARG A 79 4.87 -12.15 -2.57
CA ARG A 79 5.42 -13.20 -1.69
C ARG A 79 4.36 -13.83 -0.79
N THR A 80 3.45 -13.02 -0.24
CA THR A 80 2.41 -13.49 0.70
C THR A 80 1.02 -13.57 0.08
N GLY A 81 0.81 -12.93 -1.07
CA GLY A 81 -0.50 -12.75 -1.70
C GLY A 81 -1.40 -11.74 -1.00
N ALA A 82 -0.94 -11.08 0.07
CA ALA A 82 -1.75 -10.11 0.80
C ALA A 82 -1.96 -8.84 -0.01
N VAL A 83 -3.19 -8.31 0.04
CA VAL A 83 -3.56 -7.05 -0.60
C VAL A 83 -3.65 -5.95 0.45
N TYR A 84 -3.09 -4.80 0.12
CA TYR A 84 -3.11 -3.60 0.93
C TYR A 84 -3.61 -2.43 0.08
N ILE A 85 -4.28 -1.47 0.68
CA ILE A 85 -4.62 -0.19 0.06
C ILE A 85 -3.58 0.85 0.48
N VAL A 86 -3.14 1.66 -0.47
CA VAL A 86 -2.30 2.84 -0.24
C VAL A 86 -3.17 3.95 0.32
N ASP A 87 -2.96 4.31 1.59
CA ASP A 87 -3.68 5.44 2.20
C ASP A 87 -3.03 6.76 1.78
N ALA A 88 -1.71 6.86 1.89
CA ALA A 88 -0.98 8.08 1.55
C ALA A 88 0.46 7.78 1.09
N PRO A 89 0.85 8.19 -0.14
CA PRO A 89 2.24 8.23 -0.54
C PRO A 89 2.92 9.47 0.05
N SER A 90 4.04 9.27 0.72
CA SER A 90 4.90 10.32 1.27
C SER A 90 6.32 10.15 0.72
N SER A 91 6.80 11.16 0.00
CA SER A 91 8.22 11.28 -0.34
C SER A 91 8.84 12.39 0.51
N MET A 92 9.97 12.10 1.16
CA MET A 92 10.74 13.17 1.81
C MET A 92 11.49 13.93 0.71
N ALA A 93 11.04 15.14 0.36
CA ALA A 93 11.68 15.94 -0.67
C ALA A 93 13.12 16.26 -0.26
N ASN A 94 14.10 15.64 -0.93
CA ASN A 94 15.51 15.96 -0.77
C ASN A 94 16.04 16.54 -2.09
N PRO A 95 16.45 17.83 -2.12
CA PRO A 95 16.92 18.46 -3.35
C PRO A 95 18.24 17.88 -3.88
N ALA A 96 18.96 17.09 -3.09
CA ALA A 96 20.23 16.47 -3.49
C ALA A 96 20.11 15.01 -3.94
N MET A 97 19.01 14.32 -3.64
CA MET A 97 18.85 12.88 -3.94
C MET A 97 17.38 12.54 -4.18
N THR A 98 17.09 11.69 -5.17
CA THR A 98 15.77 11.10 -5.34
C THR A 98 15.46 10.21 -4.14
N ALA A 99 14.65 10.70 -3.21
CA ALA A 99 14.35 9.99 -1.98
C ALA A 99 13.31 8.90 -2.23
N ASP A 100 13.52 7.73 -1.62
CA ASP A 100 12.58 6.61 -1.65
C ASP A 100 11.17 7.06 -1.27
N LEU A 101 10.17 6.52 -1.98
CA LEU A 101 8.76 6.74 -1.70
C LEU A 101 8.37 5.86 -0.51
N ARG A 102 7.81 6.49 0.53
CA ARG A 102 7.21 5.80 1.67
C ARG A 102 5.71 5.75 1.45
N LEU A 103 5.13 4.57 1.53
CA LEU A 103 3.71 4.33 1.40
C LEU A 103 3.18 3.84 2.74
N ASP A 104 2.23 4.57 3.30
CA ASP A 104 1.44 4.04 4.42
C ASP A 104 0.30 3.21 3.83
N LEU A 105 0.28 1.94 4.21
CA LEU A 105 -0.61 0.93 3.68
C LEU A 105 -1.56 0.44 4.76
N ARG A 106 -2.79 0.16 4.36
CA ARG A 106 -3.80 -0.48 5.20
C ARG A 106 -4.16 -1.83 4.62
N ARG A 107 -4.08 -2.86 5.46
CA ARG A 107 -4.46 -4.21 5.03
C ARG A 107 -5.97 -4.31 4.85
N THR A 108 -6.38 -4.80 3.69
CA THR A 108 -7.76 -5.22 3.44
C THR A 108 -7.88 -6.72 3.72
N THR A 109 -8.96 -7.13 4.36
CA THR A 109 -9.34 -8.53 4.59
C THR A 109 -10.53 -8.87 3.74
#